data_AF-A0A7L3ZP60-F1
#
_entry.id   AF-A0A7L3ZP60-F1
#
_cell.length_a   1.000
_cell.length_b   1.000
_cell.length_c   1.000
_cell.angle_alpha   90.00
_cell.angle_beta   90.00
_cell.angle_gamma   90.00
#
_symmetry.space_group_name_H-M   'P 1'
#
loop_
_entity.id
_entity.type
_entity.pdbx_description
1 polymer ?
#
loop_
_entity_poly.entity_id
_entity_poly.type
_entity_poly.pdbx_seq_one_letter_code
_entity_poly.pdbx_strand_id
1 'polypeptide(L)'
;LPRLVISAALGIATFLSWRLLLRSPATGREGDLAPKAEEGFTLTLDTFLHIQQLRKKRLRAFCSRSGKVTPPPSSWEERARLLLSLRVSTKLDLLYCQVSSTGMEEWQQLLEKLEENENVTLPVPLPYPRQHARETQLSKFNLTEIEAMLGSYTKVLFVRDPF
;
A
#
# COMPACT_ATOMS: atom_id res chain seq x y z
N LEU A 1 30.37 53.41 36.99
CA LEU A 1 29.31 52.40 37.23
C LEU A 1 28.10 52.45 36.28
N PRO A 2 27.47 53.61 35.93
CA PRO A 2 26.17 53.58 35.24
C PRO A 2 26.25 53.06 33.80
N ARG A 3 27.38 53.27 33.10
CA ARG A 3 27.57 52.82 31.71
C ARG A 3 27.65 51.30 31.55
N LEU A 4 28.23 50.60 32.54
CA LEU A 4 28.33 49.13 32.55
C LEU A 4 26.97 48.47 32.82
N VAL A 5 26.14 49.10 33.64
CA VAL A 5 24.78 48.62 33.93
C VAL A 5 23.90 48.79 32.68
N ILE A 6 24.05 49.91 31.96
CA ILE A 6 23.30 50.16 30.71
C ILE A 6 23.71 49.15 29.62
N SER A 7 25.01 48.85 29.46
CA SER A 7 25.45 47.86 28.48
C SER A 7 24.98 46.44 28.81
N ALA A 8 24.98 46.07 30.10
CA ALA A 8 24.49 44.77 30.54
C ALA A 8 22.97 44.64 30.31
N ALA A 9 22.20 45.68 30.61
CA ALA A 9 20.76 45.71 30.38
C ALA A 9 20.42 45.61 28.87
N LEU A 10 21.19 46.29 28.02
CA LEU A 10 21.00 46.21 26.56
C LEU A 10 21.29 44.80 26.02
N GLY A 11 22.36 44.16 26.51
CA GLY A 11 22.71 42.79 26.13
C GLY A 11 21.67 41.75 26.57
N ILE A 12 21.05 41.94 27.74
CA ILE A 12 19.98 41.07 28.21
C ILE A 12 18.70 41.27 27.38
N ALA A 13 18.36 42.52 27.04
CA ALA A 13 17.19 42.82 26.23
C ALA A 13 17.30 42.24 24.81
N THR A 14 18.48 42.33 24.18
CA THR A 14 18.71 41.73 22.85
C THR A 14 18.67 40.21 22.90
N PHE A 15 19.24 39.59 23.93
CA PHE A 15 19.21 38.13 24.11
C PHE A 15 17.79 37.59 24.35
N LEU A 16 16.99 38.29 25.16
CA LEU A 16 15.59 37.90 25.41
C LEU A 16 14.72 38.10 24.16
N SER A 17 14.93 39.20 23.41
CA SER A 17 14.25 39.43 22.13
C SER A 17 14.59 38.36 21.09
N TRP A 18 15.87 37.98 20.99
CA TRP A 18 16.33 36.89 20.12
C TRP A 18 15.72 35.53 20.51
N ARG A 19 15.65 35.21 21.82
CA ARG A 19 14.98 33.98 22.29
C ARG A 19 13.47 34.00 22.05
N LEU A 20 12.81 35.14 22.14
CA LEU A 20 11.37 35.27 21.84
C LEU A 20 11.08 35.12 20.33
N LEU A 21 11.99 35.58 19.47
CA LEU A 21 11.92 35.37 18.03
C LEU A 21 12.14 33.90 17.64
N LEU A 22 13.08 33.20 18.29
CA LEU A 22 13.30 31.76 18.09
C LEU A 22 12.17 30.88 18.66
N ARG A 23 11.43 31.37 19.65
CA ARG A 23 10.33 30.63 20.30
C ARG A 23 8.97 30.89 19.66
N SER A 24 8.85 31.92 18.82
CA SER A 24 7.65 32.14 18.00
C SER A 24 7.69 31.17 16.82
N PRO A 25 6.74 30.22 16.70
CA PRO A 25 6.58 29.51 15.44
C PRO A 25 6.20 30.57 14.40
N ALA A 26 6.92 30.60 13.29
CA ALA A 26 6.65 31.54 12.22
C ALA A 26 5.17 31.46 11.82
N THR A 27 4.40 32.49 12.16
CA THR A 27 3.11 32.77 11.52
C THR A 27 3.40 33.33 10.13
N GLY A 28 3.95 32.47 9.28
CA GLY A 28 4.01 32.64 7.84
C GLY A 28 2.65 32.24 7.27
N ARG A 29 1.89 33.23 6.82
CA ARG A 29 0.72 33.03 5.98
C ARG A 29 1.21 32.67 4.58
N GLU A 30 1.31 31.37 4.31
CA GLU A 30 1.33 30.84 2.95
C GLU A 30 0.60 29.51 2.98
N GLY A 31 -0.36 29.35 2.08
CA GLY A 31 -1.21 28.18 2.03
C GLY A 31 -0.34 26.95 1.79
N ASP A 32 -0.21 26.11 2.80
CA ASP A 32 0.41 24.82 2.63
C ASP A 32 -0.43 23.77 3.33
N LEU A 33 -0.66 22.72 2.57
CA LEU A 33 -1.43 21.55 2.93
C LEU A 33 -0.70 20.89 4.10
N ALA A 34 -1.02 21.28 5.33
CA ALA A 34 -0.70 20.45 6.47
C ALA A 34 -1.37 19.09 6.19
N PRO A 35 -0.62 17.99 5.99
CA PRO A 35 -1.27 16.70 6.00
C PRO A 35 -1.82 16.60 7.41
N LYS A 36 -3.15 16.56 7.51
CA LYS A 36 -3.85 16.03 8.66
C LYS A 36 -3.06 14.78 9.02
N ALA A 37 -2.33 14.82 10.12
CA ALA A 37 -1.76 13.62 10.70
C ALA A 37 -2.99 12.80 11.06
N GLU A 38 -3.39 11.94 10.12
CA GLU A 38 -4.33 10.88 10.41
C GLU A 38 -3.82 10.22 11.67
N GLU A 39 -4.70 10.09 12.66
CA GLU A 39 -4.44 9.44 13.92
C GLU A 39 -3.78 8.09 13.62
N GLY A 40 -2.45 8.11 13.67
CA GLY A 40 -1.65 7.02 13.16
C GLY A 40 -1.98 5.81 13.97
N PHE A 41 -2.48 4.77 13.32
CA PHE A 41 -2.63 3.42 13.86
C PHE A 41 -1.40 3.12 14.75
N THR A 42 -1.55 3.23 16.07
CA THR A 42 -0.47 2.97 17.05
C THR A 42 -0.36 1.47 17.30
N LEU A 43 -0.32 0.72 16.21
CA LEU A 43 -0.27 -0.72 16.25
C LEU A 43 1.21 -1.09 16.31
N THR A 44 1.68 -1.52 17.48
CA THR A 44 3.07 -1.96 17.64
C THR A 44 3.35 -3.09 16.65
N LEU A 45 4.60 -3.20 16.17
CA LEU A 45 5.00 -4.25 15.23
C LEU A 45 4.59 -5.64 15.74
N ASP A 46 4.77 -5.90 17.03
CA ASP A 46 4.37 -7.17 17.66
C ASP A 46 2.87 -7.41 17.59
N THR A 47 2.06 -6.39 17.87
CA THR A 47 0.60 -6.46 17.74
C THR A 47 0.20 -6.73 16.30
N PHE A 48 0.87 -6.09 15.34
CA PHE A 48 0.61 -6.27 13.92
C PHE A 48 0.91 -7.72 13.51
N LEU A 49 2.11 -8.21 13.82
CA LEU A 49 2.53 -9.58 13.51
C LEU A 49 1.60 -10.60 14.16
N HIS A 50 1.18 -10.38 15.41
CA HIS A 50 0.23 -11.24 16.11
C HIS A 50 -1.13 -11.30 15.40
N ILE A 51 -1.70 -10.14 15.03
CA ILE A 51 -2.96 -10.07 14.28
C ILE A 51 -2.83 -10.78 12.92
N GLN A 52 -1.72 -10.59 12.21
CA GLN A 52 -1.47 -11.27 10.93
C GLN A 52 -1.38 -12.80 11.10
N GLN A 53 -0.78 -13.29 12.18
CA GLN A 53 -0.73 -14.72 12.49
C GLN A 53 -2.13 -15.29 12.77
N LEU A 54 -2.95 -14.57 13.55
CA LEU A 54 -4.34 -14.98 13.83
C LEU A 54 -5.17 -15.03 12.54
N ARG A 55 -5.08 -14.01 11.69
CA ARG A 55 -5.72 -13.97 10.37
C ARG A 55 -5.29 -15.15 9.51
N LYS A 56 -3.98 -15.40 9.41
CA LYS A 56 -3.44 -16.55 8.66
C LYS A 56 -3.94 -17.89 9.19
N LYS A 57 -4.06 -18.03 10.53
CA LYS A 57 -4.60 -19.25 11.16
C LYS A 57 -6.07 -19.45 10.80
N ARG A 58 -6.89 -18.40 10.89
CA ARG A 58 -8.33 -18.47 10.57
C ARG A 58 -8.55 -18.76 9.08
N LEU A 59 -7.80 -18.10 8.19
CA LEU A 59 -7.87 -18.36 6.75
C LEU A 59 -7.52 -19.81 6.42
N ARG A 60 -6.44 -20.36 6.99
CA ARG A 60 -6.10 -21.77 6.80
C ARG A 60 -7.21 -22.71 7.28
N ALA A 61 -7.79 -22.44 8.45
CA ALA A 61 -8.89 -23.24 8.98
C ALA A 61 -10.14 -23.19 8.10
N PHE A 62 -10.45 -22.03 7.52
CA PHE A 62 -11.53 -21.88 6.54
C PHE A 62 -11.24 -22.69 5.28
N CYS A 63 -10.07 -22.49 4.66
CA CYS A 63 -9.67 -23.18 3.43
C CYS A 63 -9.56 -24.71 3.61
N SER A 64 -9.16 -25.19 4.78
CA SER A 64 -9.11 -26.64 5.06
C SER A 64 -10.50 -27.28 5.16
N ARG A 65 -11.52 -26.51 5.56
CA ARG A 65 -12.92 -27.01 5.64
C ARG A 65 -13.54 -27.11 4.25
N SER A 66 -13.18 -26.22 3.34
CA SER A 66 -13.53 -26.31 1.91
C SER A 66 -12.62 -27.31 1.20
N GLY A 67 -12.62 -28.58 1.66
CA GLY A 67 -11.87 -29.67 1.04
C GLY A 67 -12.35 -30.06 -0.37
N LYS A 68 -13.40 -29.39 -0.88
CA LYS A 68 -13.83 -29.48 -2.27
C LYS A 68 -13.55 -28.12 -2.89
N VAL A 69 -12.40 -27.99 -3.55
CA VAL A 69 -12.25 -27.00 -4.62
C VAL A 69 -13.42 -27.27 -5.55
N THR A 70 -14.39 -26.36 -5.60
CA THR A 70 -15.49 -26.48 -6.56
C THR A 70 -14.81 -26.61 -7.93
N PRO A 71 -15.06 -27.71 -8.67
CA PRO A 71 -14.48 -27.84 -9.98
C PRO A 71 -14.86 -26.59 -10.78
N PRO A 72 -13.94 -26.07 -11.60
CA PRO A 72 -14.25 -24.91 -12.42
C PRO A 72 -15.52 -25.16 -13.22
N PRO A 73 -16.34 -24.12 -13.47
CA PRO A 73 -17.57 -24.26 -14.23
C PRO A 73 -17.34 -25.03 -15.53
N SER A 74 -18.25 -25.94 -15.87
CA SER A 74 -18.12 -26.74 -17.10
C SER A 74 -18.23 -25.86 -18.34
N SER A 75 -19.09 -24.84 -18.30
CA SER A 75 -19.28 -23.91 -19.41
C SER A 75 -18.08 -22.99 -19.60
N TRP A 76 -17.76 -22.72 -20.86
CA TRP A 76 -16.70 -21.78 -21.22
C TRP A 76 -17.10 -20.35 -20.89
N GLU A 77 -18.37 -19.98 -21.09
CA GLU A 77 -18.84 -18.62 -20.81
C GLU A 77 -18.68 -18.26 -19.32
N GLU A 78 -18.93 -19.20 -18.43
CA GLU A 78 -18.84 -18.97 -16.98
C GLU A 78 -17.39 -18.93 -16.49
N ARG A 79 -16.50 -19.74 -17.09
CA ARG A 79 -15.06 -19.60 -16.89
C ARG A 79 -14.54 -18.26 -17.41
N ALA A 80 -14.96 -17.85 -18.61
CA ALA A 80 -14.58 -16.55 -19.18
C ALA A 80 -15.04 -15.39 -18.29
N ARG A 81 -16.27 -15.45 -17.73
CA ARG A 81 -16.76 -14.47 -16.76
C ARG A 81 -15.87 -14.34 -15.52
N LEU A 82 -15.37 -15.45 -14.98
CA LEU A 82 -14.44 -15.43 -13.84
C LEU A 82 -13.08 -14.81 -14.21
N LEU A 83 -12.62 -14.98 -15.45
CA LEU A 83 -11.37 -14.38 -15.91
C LEU A 83 -11.50 -12.85 -16.11
N LEU A 84 -12.70 -12.32 -16.33
CA LEU A 84 -12.93 -10.88 -16.49
C LEU A 84 -12.69 -10.09 -15.20
N SER A 85 -12.89 -10.71 -14.03
CA SER A 85 -12.60 -10.08 -12.74
C SER A 85 -11.13 -10.22 -12.34
N LEU A 86 -10.34 -11.03 -13.04
CA LEU A 86 -8.91 -11.17 -12.76
C LEU A 86 -8.11 -10.07 -13.42
N ARG A 87 -7.38 -9.33 -12.58
CA ARG A 87 -6.48 -8.25 -12.97
C ARG A 87 -5.04 -8.71 -12.83
N VAL A 88 -4.21 -8.21 -13.74
CA VAL A 88 -2.80 -8.52 -13.82
C VAL A 88 -2.02 -7.20 -13.85
N SER A 89 -1.10 -7.02 -12.91
CA SER A 89 -0.01 -6.04 -13.03
C SER A 89 1.26 -6.80 -13.38
N THR A 90 1.70 -6.63 -14.62
CA THR A 90 2.94 -7.23 -15.15
C THR A 90 4.20 -6.53 -14.64
N LYS A 91 4.04 -5.31 -14.13
CA LYS A 91 5.11 -4.54 -13.52
C LYS A 91 5.41 -5.02 -12.10
N LEU A 92 4.38 -5.39 -11.35
CA LEU A 92 4.48 -5.90 -9.98
C LEU A 92 4.46 -7.42 -9.90
N ASP A 93 4.39 -8.12 -11.03
CA ASP A 93 4.19 -9.58 -11.13
C ASP A 93 3.04 -10.07 -10.22
N LEU A 94 1.89 -9.38 -10.30
CA LEU A 94 0.77 -9.51 -9.39
C LEU A 94 -0.51 -9.92 -10.13
N LEU A 95 -1.23 -10.89 -9.57
CA LEU A 95 -2.52 -11.35 -10.05
C LEU A 95 -3.55 -11.25 -8.91
N TYR A 96 -4.65 -10.55 -9.14
CA TYR A 96 -5.68 -10.34 -8.12
C TYR A 96 -7.08 -10.37 -8.71
N CYS A 97 -8.06 -10.71 -7.87
CA CYS A 97 -9.47 -10.60 -8.22
C CYS A 97 -9.97 -9.20 -7.86
N GLN A 98 -10.45 -8.45 -8.86
CA GLN A 98 -11.15 -7.20 -8.62
C GLN A 98 -12.52 -7.51 -8.00
N VAL A 99 -12.67 -7.16 -6.73
CA VAL A 99 -13.93 -7.28 -6.00
C VAL A 99 -14.65 -5.93 -6.11
N SER A 100 -15.93 -5.94 -6.47
CA SER A 100 -16.77 -4.73 -6.62
C SER A 100 -17.12 -4.05 -5.28
N SER A 101 -16.34 -4.28 -4.23
CA SER A 101 -16.61 -3.81 -2.87
C SER A 101 -15.80 -2.57 -2.51
N THR A 102 -16.11 -1.99 -1.34
CA THR A 102 -15.34 -0.92 -0.69
C THR A 102 -13.85 -1.29 -0.57
N GLY A 103 -12.95 -0.33 -0.81
CA GLY A 103 -11.51 -0.53 -0.73
C GLY A 103 -10.78 -0.63 -2.08
N MET A 104 -11.50 -0.50 -3.21
CA MET A 104 -10.91 -0.60 -4.54
C MET A 104 -10.03 0.61 -4.85
N GLU A 105 -10.46 1.79 -4.44
CA GLU A 105 -9.77 3.06 -4.66
C GLU A 105 -8.44 3.10 -3.89
N GLU A 106 -8.46 2.72 -2.62
CA GLU A 106 -7.27 2.63 -1.78
C GLU A 106 -6.31 1.55 -2.28
N TRP A 107 -6.85 0.43 -2.78
CA TRP A 107 -6.06 -0.61 -3.41
C TRP A 107 -5.38 -0.11 -4.69
N GLN A 108 -6.12 0.56 -5.57
CA GLN A 108 -5.58 1.09 -6.81
C GLN A 108 -4.50 2.14 -6.53
N GLN A 109 -4.72 3.03 -5.55
CA GLN A 109 -3.71 3.99 -5.10
C GLN A 109 -2.46 3.32 -4.53
N LEU A 110 -2.61 2.21 -3.78
CA LEU A 110 -1.47 1.44 -3.30
C LEU A 110 -0.68 0.86 -4.46
N LEU A 111 -1.36 0.25 -5.44
CA LEU A 111 -0.68 -0.31 -6.61
C LEU A 111 0.02 0.76 -7.44
N GLU A 112 -0.60 1.92 -7.68
CA GLU A 112 0.03 3.04 -8.37
C GLU A 112 1.32 3.49 -7.64
N LYS A 113 1.29 3.64 -6.31
CA LYS A 113 2.47 3.98 -5.50
C LYS A 113 3.56 2.90 -5.56
N LEU A 114 3.18 1.63 -5.57
CA LEU A 114 4.12 0.52 -5.68
C LEU A 114 4.74 0.47 -7.08
N GLU A 115 3.97 0.76 -8.12
CA GLU A 115 4.46 0.84 -9.49
C GLU A 115 5.40 2.02 -9.71
N GLU A 116 5.14 3.18 -9.10
CA GLU A 116 6.03 4.34 -9.20
C GLU A 116 7.42 4.08 -8.60
N ASN A 117 7.54 3.10 -7.70
CA ASN A 117 8.78 2.80 -7.01
C ASN A 117 9.48 1.59 -7.65
N GLU A 118 10.58 1.82 -8.36
CA GLU A 118 11.34 0.79 -9.09
C GLU A 118 11.94 -0.31 -8.20
N ASN A 119 12.02 -0.11 -6.88
CA ASN A 119 12.78 -0.97 -5.96
C ASN A 119 11.91 -1.83 -5.03
N VAL A 120 10.60 -1.94 -5.25
CA VAL A 120 9.71 -2.61 -4.27
C VAL A 120 9.69 -4.14 -4.43
N THR A 121 10.02 -4.65 -5.62
CA THR A 121 10.04 -6.09 -5.89
C THR A 121 11.47 -6.59 -6.07
N LEU A 122 11.78 -7.74 -5.46
CA LEU A 122 13.03 -8.45 -5.76
C LEU A 122 12.93 -9.00 -7.19
N PRO A 123 13.94 -8.80 -8.05
CA PRO A 123 13.90 -9.29 -9.42
C PRO A 123 13.84 -10.82 -9.42
N VAL A 124 12.71 -11.38 -9.82
CA VAL A 124 12.56 -12.81 -10.11
C VAL A 124 12.76 -12.99 -11.62
N PRO A 125 13.67 -13.89 -12.06
CA PRO A 125 13.82 -14.19 -13.48
C PRO A 125 12.55 -14.90 -13.97
N LEU A 126 11.80 -14.24 -14.86
CA LEU A 126 10.67 -14.86 -15.56
C LEU A 126 11.12 -15.35 -16.94
N PRO A 127 10.60 -16.48 -17.44
CA PRO A 127 11.00 -17.06 -18.74
C PRO A 127 10.61 -16.26 -19.99
N TYR A 128 9.95 -15.11 -19.88
CA TYR A 128 9.29 -14.43 -21.02
C TYR A 128 9.52 -12.91 -21.03
N PRO A 129 9.43 -12.27 -22.23
CA PRO A 129 9.59 -10.83 -22.37
C PRO A 129 8.51 -10.07 -21.58
N ARG A 130 8.94 -9.20 -20.67
CA ARG A 130 8.04 -8.42 -19.80
C ARG A 130 7.44 -7.25 -20.60
N GLN A 131 6.21 -7.39 -21.06
CA GLN A 131 5.42 -6.23 -21.47
C GLN A 131 4.95 -5.51 -20.22
N HIS A 132 5.45 -4.29 -19.99
CA HIS A 132 5.13 -3.53 -18.78
C HIS A 132 3.83 -2.76 -19.01
N ALA A 133 2.71 -3.33 -18.57
CA ALA A 133 1.42 -2.67 -18.50
C ALA A 133 1.02 -2.49 -17.03
N ARG A 134 0.55 -1.27 -16.69
CA ARG A 134 0.10 -0.88 -15.33
C ARG A 134 -0.91 -1.90 -14.79
N GLU A 135 -2.06 -2.02 -15.45
CA GLU A 135 -3.01 -3.09 -15.15
C GLU A 135 -3.81 -3.49 -16.38
N THR A 136 -4.14 -4.77 -16.49
CA THR A 136 -5.04 -5.27 -17.53
C THR A 136 -5.83 -6.49 -17.06
N GLN A 137 -6.85 -6.89 -17.84
CA GLN A 137 -7.59 -8.13 -17.58
C GLN A 137 -6.74 -9.33 -18.00
N LEU A 138 -6.77 -10.41 -17.21
CA LEU A 138 -6.09 -11.67 -17.55
C LEU A 138 -6.56 -12.24 -18.90
N SER A 139 -7.83 -12.00 -19.25
CA SER A 139 -8.45 -12.42 -20.52
C SER A 139 -7.80 -11.82 -21.78
N LYS A 140 -6.96 -10.78 -21.66
CA LYS A 140 -6.27 -10.17 -22.81
C LYS A 140 -4.97 -10.87 -23.19
N PHE A 141 -4.49 -11.81 -22.37
CA PHE A 141 -3.27 -12.58 -22.63
C PHE A 141 -3.58 -13.90 -23.33
N ASN A 142 -2.59 -14.47 -24.00
CA ASN A 142 -2.73 -15.79 -24.60
C ASN A 142 -2.68 -16.90 -23.53
N LEU A 143 -3.12 -18.12 -23.88
CA LEU A 143 -3.22 -19.23 -22.92
C LEU A 143 -1.87 -19.57 -22.27
N THR A 144 -0.78 -19.55 -23.04
CA THR A 144 0.57 -19.84 -22.54
C THR A 144 1.02 -18.81 -21.51
N GLU A 145 0.77 -17.53 -21.77
CA GLU A 145 1.02 -16.42 -20.85
C GLU A 145 0.16 -16.53 -19.59
N ILE A 146 -1.12 -16.87 -19.73
CA ILE A 146 -2.02 -17.06 -18.59
C ILE A 146 -1.50 -18.18 -17.68
N GLU A 147 -1.12 -19.33 -18.25
CA GLU A 147 -0.62 -20.48 -17.48
C GLU A 147 0.69 -20.13 -16.75
N ALA A 148 1.59 -19.43 -17.46
CA ALA A 148 2.81 -18.85 -16.92
C ALA A 148 2.55 -17.90 -15.73
N MET A 149 1.65 -16.93 -15.90
CA MET A 149 1.29 -15.95 -14.86
C MET A 149 0.63 -16.63 -13.67
N LEU A 150 -0.28 -17.58 -13.90
CA LEU A 150 -0.89 -18.39 -12.84
C LEU A 150 0.15 -19.21 -12.08
N GLY A 151 1.22 -19.67 -12.73
CA GLY A 151 2.31 -20.40 -12.08
C GLY A 151 3.28 -19.52 -11.28
N SER A 152 3.55 -18.31 -11.75
CA SER A 152 4.68 -17.50 -11.27
C SER A 152 4.30 -16.22 -10.52
N TYR A 153 3.16 -15.61 -10.82
CA TYR A 153 2.80 -14.30 -10.25
C TYR A 153 2.29 -14.45 -8.81
N THR A 154 2.52 -13.40 -8.03
CA THR A 154 2.00 -13.27 -6.67
C THR A 154 0.48 -13.15 -6.72
N LYS A 155 -0.20 -14.07 -6.03
CA LYS A 155 -1.66 -14.12 -5.97
C LYS A 155 -2.15 -13.37 -4.75
N VAL A 156 -2.96 -12.34 -4.97
CA VAL A 156 -3.53 -11.51 -3.89
C VAL A 156 -5.02 -11.78 -3.77
N LEU A 157 -5.47 -12.03 -2.54
CA LEU A 157 -6.87 -12.22 -2.19
C LEU A 157 -7.29 -11.16 -1.19
N PHE A 158 -8.38 -10.45 -1.49
CA PHE A 158 -9.01 -9.54 -0.56
C PHE A 158 -9.87 -10.31 0.42
N VAL A 159 -9.65 -10.04 1.70
CA VAL A 159 -10.43 -10.60 2.78
C VAL A 159 -10.95 -9.44 3.60
N ARG A 160 -12.28 -9.33 3.70
CA ARG A 160 -12.91 -8.32 4.54
C ARG A 160 -12.63 -8.63 6.02
N ASP A 161 -12.17 -7.63 6.76
CA ASP A 161 -12.05 -7.70 8.22
C ASP A 161 -13.39 -7.25 8.85
N PRO A 162 -13.88 -7.89 9.93
CA PRO A 162 -13.34 -9.09 10.58
C PRO A 162 -13.54 -10.34 9.71
N PHE A 163 -12.45 -11.08 9.46
CA PHE A 163 -12.52 -12.45 8.93
C PHE A 163 -12.66 -13.42 10.09
#